data_AF-A0A7T4PNG6-F1
#
_entry.id   AF-A0A7T4PNG6-F1
#
_cell.length_a   1.000
_cell.length_b   1.000
_cell.length_c   1.000
_cell.angle_alpha   90.00
_cell.angle_beta   90.00
_cell.angle_gamma   90.00
#
_symmetry.space_group_name_H-M   'P 1'
#
loop_
_entity.id
_entity.type
_entity.pdbx_description
1 polymer ?
#
loop_
_entity_poly.entity_id
_entity_poly.type
_entity_poly.pdbx_seq_one_letter_code
_entity_poly.pdbx_strand_id
1 'polypeptide(L)'
;MPQPRDKKIPGRYDAQNPAAPGLHRITEELHPSEYKENGNHKDGACYKKGPHKDLYADTGLPTPPNTPAEQCDEYPFASTLEGAAHPEWDFSVKAVPQRDNSIAGGLLGSYYNDDRILAWDPELPAQIANDRFYVHIE
;
A
#
# COMPACT_ATOMS: atom_id res chain seq x y z
N MET A 1 -24.57 -8.65 -9.63
CA MET A 1 -23.22 -8.30 -9.12
C MET A 1 -22.72 -7.16 -10.00
N PRO A 2 -22.08 -6.11 -9.43
CA PRO A 2 -21.41 -5.11 -10.26
C PRO A 2 -20.41 -5.82 -11.18
N GLN A 3 -20.30 -5.38 -12.43
CA GLN A 3 -19.26 -5.89 -13.32
C GLN A 3 -17.89 -5.63 -12.68
N PRO A 4 -16.93 -6.58 -12.72
CA PRO A 4 -15.57 -6.32 -12.27
C PRO A 4 -15.04 -5.13 -13.07
N ARG A 5 -14.81 -4.00 -12.41
CA ARG A 5 -14.02 -2.91 -12.99
C ARG A 5 -12.55 -3.24 -12.75
N ASP A 6 -11.70 -2.89 -13.71
CA ASP A 6 -10.27 -3.00 -13.52
C ASP A 6 -9.86 -2.18 -12.29
N LYS A 7 -8.97 -2.77 -11.48
CA LYS A 7 -8.45 -2.08 -10.30
C LYS A 7 -7.53 -0.95 -10.76
N LYS A 8 -7.73 0.23 -10.20
CA LYS A 8 -6.90 1.41 -10.42
C LYS A 8 -5.84 1.44 -9.32
N ILE A 9 -4.69 0.78 -9.54
CA ILE A 9 -3.59 0.70 -8.57
C ILE A 9 -2.34 1.39 -9.16
N PRO A 10 -1.73 2.37 -8.47
CA PRO A 10 -0.51 3.04 -8.91
C PRO A 10 0.74 2.22 -8.57
N GLY A 11 1.91 2.69 -9.02
CA GLY A 11 3.21 2.18 -8.57
C GLY A 11 3.81 1.04 -9.37
N ARG A 12 3.10 0.49 -10.35
CA ARG A 12 3.68 -0.47 -11.30
C ARG A 12 4.65 0.27 -12.22
N TYR A 13 5.88 -0.26 -12.34
CA TYR A 13 6.81 0.22 -13.35
C TYR A 13 6.30 -0.11 -14.76
N ASP A 14 6.22 0.92 -15.62
CA ASP A 14 5.88 0.79 -17.04
C ASP A 14 6.92 1.55 -17.88
N ALA A 15 7.80 0.78 -18.54
CA ALA A 15 8.86 1.32 -19.39
C ALA A 15 8.33 2.09 -20.61
N GLN A 16 7.08 1.86 -21.00
CA GLN A 16 6.44 2.51 -22.16
C GLN A 16 5.65 3.75 -21.76
N ASN A 17 5.37 3.92 -20.45
CA ASN A 17 4.64 5.05 -19.92
C ASN A 17 5.39 5.73 -18.75
N PRO A 18 6.33 6.63 -19.04
CA PRO A 18 7.04 7.41 -18.01
C PRO A 18 6.13 8.31 -17.16
N ALA A 19 4.88 8.53 -17.59
CA ALA A 19 3.88 9.30 -16.86
C ALA A 19 2.95 8.42 -16.01
N ALA A 20 3.20 7.12 -15.91
CA ALA A 20 2.43 6.22 -15.06
C ALA A 20 2.42 6.74 -13.60
N PRO A 21 1.26 6.68 -12.90
CA PRO A 21 1.18 7.05 -11.49
C PRO A 21 2.17 6.23 -10.65
N GLY A 22 3.07 6.91 -9.96
CA GLY A 22 4.05 6.30 -9.05
C GLY A 22 3.56 6.27 -7.61
N LEU A 23 4.42 5.83 -6.71
CA LEU A 23 4.20 5.85 -5.26
C LEU A 23 5.06 6.94 -4.62
N HIS A 24 4.56 7.49 -3.53
CA HIS A 24 5.32 8.39 -2.66
C HIS A 24 5.47 7.78 -1.27
N ARG A 25 6.69 7.74 -0.76
CA ARG A 25 6.99 7.15 0.55
C ARG A 25 6.39 8.03 1.64
N ILE A 26 5.68 7.44 2.58
CA ILE A 26 5.34 8.08 3.87
C ILE A 26 5.96 7.28 5.02
N THR A 27 6.04 7.89 6.19
CA THR A 27 6.61 7.28 7.39
C THR A 27 5.67 7.48 8.58
N GLU A 28 5.71 6.57 9.54
CA GLU A 28 4.91 6.70 10.77
C GLU A 28 5.27 7.96 11.57
N GLU A 29 6.53 8.41 11.51
CA GLU A 29 7.00 9.61 12.22
C GLU A 29 6.49 10.91 11.59
N LEU A 30 6.55 11.03 10.26
CA LEU A 30 6.21 12.27 9.55
C LEU A 30 4.73 12.32 9.13
N HIS A 31 4.11 11.15 8.94
CA HIS A 31 2.75 10.99 8.41
C HIS A 31 1.93 10.00 9.26
N PRO A 32 1.82 10.21 10.58
CA PRO A 32 1.22 9.24 11.49
C PRO A 32 -0.24 8.95 11.15
N SER A 33 -0.98 9.93 10.65
CA SER A 33 -2.40 9.80 10.32
C SER A 33 -2.61 8.93 9.09
N GLU A 34 -1.91 9.24 8.01
CA GLU A 34 -1.99 8.54 6.73
C GLU A 34 -1.51 7.09 6.87
N TYR A 35 -0.36 6.90 7.54
CA TYR A 35 0.20 5.56 7.79
C TYR A 35 -0.76 4.69 8.60
N LYS A 36 -1.34 5.26 9.67
CA LYS A 36 -2.31 4.56 10.52
C LYS A 36 -3.60 4.25 9.77
N GLU A 37 -4.13 5.18 9.00
CA GLU A 37 -5.36 4.96 8.24
C GLU A 37 -5.16 3.90 7.15
N ASN A 38 -4.02 3.88 6.46
CA ASN A 38 -3.67 2.79 5.56
C ASN A 38 -3.70 1.44 6.27
N GLY A 39 -3.09 1.35 7.45
CA GLY A 39 -3.12 0.16 8.30
C GLY A 39 -4.54 -0.25 8.72
N ASN A 40 -5.38 0.70 9.10
CA ASN A 40 -6.78 0.47 9.49
C ASN A 40 -7.62 -0.07 8.34
N HIS A 41 -7.44 0.47 7.13
CA HIS A 41 -8.13 -0.01 5.93
C HIS A 41 -7.68 -1.42 5.55
N LYS A 42 -6.37 -1.70 5.60
CA LYS A 42 -5.84 -3.07 5.44
C LYS A 42 -6.42 -4.02 6.50
N ASP A 43 -6.47 -3.62 7.77
CA ASP A 43 -7.02 -4.45 8.85
C ASP A 43 -8.52 -4.73 8.66
N GLY A 44 -9.27 -3.73 8.25
CA GLY A 44 -10.68 -3.86 7.91
C GLY A 44 -10.88 -4.84 6.74
N ALA A 45 -10.08 -4.69 5.69
CA ALA A 45 -10.21 -5.48 4.47
C ALA A 45 -9.82 -6.94 4.66
N CYS A 46 -8.67 -7.17 5.29
CA CYS A 46 -7.99 -8.46 5.33
C CYS A 46 -8.23 -9.23 6.63
N TYR A 47 -8.13 -8.58 7.80
CA TYR A 47 -8.40 -9.23 9.08
C TYR A 47 -9.86 -9.16 9.52
N LYS A 48 -10.70 -8.33 8.85
CA LYS A 48 -12.09 -8.04 9.23
C LYS A 48 -12.19 -7.44 10.63
N LYS A 49 -11.24 -6.57 10.99
CA LYS A 49 -11.11 -5.93 12.30
C LYS A 49 -10.90 -4.42 12.19
N GLY A 50 -10.98 -3.72 13.31
CA GLY A 50 -10.73 -2.28 13.37
C GLY A 50 -11.91 -1.44 12.89
N PRO A 51 -11.70 -0.13 12.74
CA PRO A 51 -12.77 0.85 12.48
C PRO A 51 -13.41 0.67 11.09
N HIS A 52 -12.68 0.16 10.11
CA HIS A 52 -13.11 0.07 8.71
C HIS A 52 -13.64 -1.31 8.31
N LYS A 53 -13.75 -2.27 9.23
CA LYS A 53 -14.18 -3.65 8.93
C LYS A 53 -15.51 -3.72 8.17
N ASP A 54 -16.45 -2.84 8.50
CA ASP A 54 -17.81 -2.89 7.97
C ASP A 54 -17.85 -2.39 6.52
N LEU A 55 -16.89 -1.54 6.11
CA LEU A 55 -16.71 -1.13 4.71
C LEU A 55 -16.39 -2.33 3.79
N TYR A 56 -15.83 -3.39 4.35
CA TYR A 56 -15.33 -4.55 3.59
C TYR A 56 -16.14 -5.83 3.81
N ALA A 57 -17.25 -5.77 4.53
CA ALA A 57 -18.06 -6.93 4.89
C ALA A 57 -18.60 -7.65 3.63
N ASP A 58 -19.08 -6.89 2.64
CA ASP A 58 -19.79 -7.41 1.46
C ASP A 58 -18.94 -7.45 0.18
N THR A 59 -17.63 -7.26 0.30
CA THR A 59 -16.72 -7.12 -0.85
C THR A 59 -16.27 -8.46 -1.46
N GLY A 60 -16.60 -9.58 -0.83
CA GLY A 60 -16.15 -10.91 -1.27
C GLY A 60 -14.63 -11.15 -1.09
N LEU A 61 -13.95 -10.30 -0.32
CA LEU A 61 -12.54 -10.48 0.04
C LEU A 61 -12.32 -11.81 0.81
N PRO A 62 -11.14 -12.44 0.66
CA PRO A 62 -10.87 -13.80 1.14
C PRO A 62 -10.93 -13.95 2.67
N THR A 63 -10.87 -15.20 3.13
CA THR A 63 -10.81 -15.54 4.56
C THR A 63 -9.65 -14.82 5.24
N PRO A 64 -9.84 -14.31 6.48
CA PRO A 64 -8.76 -13.70 7.24
C PRO A 64 -7.53 -14.62 7.39
N PRO A 65 -6.32 -14.06 7.51
CA PRO A 65 -5.11 -14.86 7.66
C PRO A 65 -5.14 -15.75 8.91
N ASN A 66 -4.48 -16.90 8.82
CA ASN A 66 -4.12 -17.70 9.99
C ASN A 66 -2.96 -17.00 10.74
N THR A 67 -3.28 -16.10 11.67
CA THR A 67 -2.32 -15.17 12.30
C THR A 67 -1.04 -15.77 12.92
N PRO A 68 -0.97 -17.05 13.35
CA PRO A 68 0.30 -17.67 13.75
C PRO A 68 1.25 -18.03 12.60
N ALA A 69 0.75 -18.07 11.35
CA ALA A 69 1.51 -18.49 10.17
C ALA A 69 1.52 -17.46 9.05
N GLU A 70 0.49 -16.60 9.01
CA GLU A 70 0.24 -15.67 7.92
C GLU A 70 0.04 -14.24 8.42
N GLN A 71 0.42 -13.29 7.57
CA GLN A 71 0.16 -11.87 7.73
C GLN A 71 -0.55 -11.33 6.49
N CYS A 72 -1.31 -10.24 6.67
CA CYS A 72 -1.83 -9.48 5.56
C CYS A 72 -0.71 -8.66 4.95
N ASP A 73 -0.41 -8.92 3.69
CA ASP A 73 0.35 -8.04 2.82
C ASP A 73 -0.63 -7.09 2.10
N GLU A 74 -0.17 -5.88 1.80
CA GLU A 74 -0.93 -4.87 1.08
C GLU A 74 -0.13 -4.17 -0.02
N TYR A 75 -0.83 -3.88 -1.10
CA TYR A 75 -0.32 -3.05 -2.18
C TYR A 75 -1.41 -2.11 -2.71
N PRO A 76 -1.17 -0.78 -2.74
CA PRO A 76 0.06 -0.10 -2.34
C PRO A 76 0.34 -0.19 -0.83
N PHE A 77 1.62 -0.07 -0.45
CA PHE A 77 2.08 -0.35 0.91
C PHE A 77 1.51 0.66 1.93
N ALA A 78 1.38 0.27 3.21
CA ALA A 78 1.01 1.24 4.26
C ALA A 78 1.98 2.44 4.36
N SER A 79 3.24 2.23 3.95
CA SER A 79 4.27 3.27 3.83
C SER A 79 4.17 4.11 2.54
N THR A 80 3.01 4.17 1.89
CA THR A 80 2.79 5.02 0.71
C THR A 80 1.58 5.94 0.85
N LEU A 81 1.67 7.14 0.26
CA LEU A 81 0.56 8.10 0.20
C LEU A 81 -0.66 7.50 -0.53
N GLU A 82 -0.39 6.69 -1.56
CA GLU A 82 -1.38 5.99 -2.37
C GLU A 82 -1.91 4.70 -1.72
N GLY A 83 -1.61 4.47 -0.43
CA GLY A 83 -2.00 3.28 0.31
C GLY A 83 -3.51 3.08 0.47
N ALA A 84 -3.89 2.08 1.25
CA ALA A 84 -5.27 1.57 1.33
C ALA A 84 -6.35 2.61 1.75
N ALA A 85 -5.95 3.73 2.37
CA ALA A 85 -6.86 4.81 2.73
C ALA A 85 -7.10 5.84 1.61
N HIS A 86 -6.37 5.75 0.49
CA HIS A 86 -6.46 6.75 -0.56
C HIS A 86 -7.84 6.71 -1.27
N PRO A 87 -8.53 7.85 -1.42
CA PRO A 87 -9.91 7.86 -1.93
C PRO A 87 -10.03 7.52 -3.42
N GLU A 88 -8.96 7.71 -4.20
CA GLU A 88 -8.97 7.50 -5.65
C GLU A 88 -8.32 6.20 -6.14
N TRP A 89 -7.52 5.54 -5.30
CA TRP A 89 -6.74 4.36 -5.68
C TRP A 89 -7.34 3.13 -5.03
N ASP A 90 -7.42 2.05 -5.79
CA ASP A 90 -7.72 0.75 -5.22
C ASP A 90 -6.47 0.17 -4.58
N PHE A 91 -6.68 -0.77 -3.66
CA PHE A 91 -5.61 -1.57 -3.08
C PHE A 91 -5.96 -3.05 -3.16
N SER A 92 -4.95 -3.88 -2.96
CA SER A 92 -5.08 -5.32 -2.79
C SER A 92 -4.53 -5.73 -1.44
N VAL A 93 -5.15 -6.75 -0.87
CA VAL A 93 -4.67 -7.43 0.33
C VAL A 93 -4.60 -8.92 0.07
N LYS A 94 -3.62 -9.58 0.66
CA LYS A 94 -3.49 -11.04 0.60
C LYS A 94 -2.87 -11.58 1.88
N ALA A 95 -3.44 -12.68 2.39
CA ALA A 95 -2.77 -13.48 3.41
C ALA A 95 -1.56 -14.18 2.80
N VAL A 96 -0.38 -13.92 3.34
CA VAL A 96 0.90 -14.49 2.91
C VAL A 96 1.66 -15.04 4.11
N PRO A 97 2.60 -16.00 3.94
CA PRO A 97 3.40 -16.50 5.05
C PRO A 97 4.14 -15.38 5.78
N GLN A 98 4.07 -15.37 7.11
CA GLN A 98 4.63 -14.31 7.95
C GLN A 98 6.11 -14.06 7.69
N ARG A 99 6.89 -15.13 7.48
CA ARG A 99 8.33 -15.03 7.20
C ARG A 99 8.61 -14.26 5.92
N ASP A 100 7.85 -14.56 4.86
CA ASP A 100 8.05 -13.94 3.55
C ASP A 100 7.65 -12.47 3.60
N ASN A 101 6.53 -12.15 4.26
CA ASN A 101 6.09 -10.78 4.49
C ASN A 101 7.11 -9.95 5.27
N SER A 102 7.70 -10.53 6.31
CA SER A 102 8.71 -9.85 7.14
C SER A 102 10.00 -9.59 6.36
N ILE A 103 10.43 -10.54 5.53
CA ILE A 103 11.61 -10.37 4.66
C ILE A 103 11.33 -9.29 3.62
N ALA A 104 10.17 -9.34 2.96
CA ALA A 104 9.75 -8.34 1.97
C ALA A 104 9.70 -6.93 2.57
N GLY A 105 9.15 -6.77 3.78
CA GLY A 105 9.14 -5.49 4.49
C GLY A 105 10.55 -4.96 4.79
N GLY A 106 11.48 -5.84 5.18
CA GLY A 106 12.89 -5.47 5.38
C GLY A 106 13.60 -5.05 4.08
N LEU A 107 13.32 -5.74 2.97
CA LEU A 107 13.82 -5.39 1.65
C LEU A 107 13.24 -4.05 1.16
N LEU A 108 11.95 -3.81 1.38
CA LEU A 108 11.31 -2.53 1.05
C LEU A 108 11.92 -1.37 1.84
N GLY A 109 12.16 -1.57 3.14
CA GLY A 109 12.85 -0.56 3.97
C GLY A 109 14.29 -0.30 3.52
N SER A 110 15.01 -1.34 3.10
CA SER A 110 16.37 -1.20 2.53
C SER A 110 16.33 -0.44 1.21
N TYR A 111 15.40 -0.78 0.31
CA TYR A 111 15.17 -0.09 -0.95
C TYR A 111 14.94 1.41 -0.75
N TYR A 112 14.07 1.81 0.20
CA TYR A 112 13.86 3.22 0.51
C TYR A 112 15.13 3.96 0.93
N ASN A 113 16.04 3.29 1.64
CA ASN A 113 17.27 3.92 2.14
C ASN A 113 18.40 3.91 1.11
N ASP A 114 18.61 2.78 0.43
CA ASP A 114 19.68 2.58 -0.54
C ASP A 114 19.49 3.48 -1.77
N ASP A 115 18.24 3.64 -2.23
CA ASP A 115 17.88 4.51 -3.35
C ASP A 115 17.54 5.94 -2.89
N ARG A 116 17.68 6.22 -1.59
CA ARG A 116 17.45 7.53 -0.96
C ARG A 116 16.07 8.12 -1.25
N ILE A 117 15.04 7.28 -1.35
CA ILE A 117 13.66 7.71 -1.54
C ILE A 117 13.23 8.49 -0.30
N LEU A 118 13.07 9.79 -0.47
CA LEU A 118 12.70 10.70 0.60
C LEU A 118 11.23 10.50 0.97
N ALA A 119 10.91 10.79 2.24
CA ALA A 119 9.52 10.86 2.65
C ALA A 119 8.85 12.03 1.90
N TRP A 120 7.63 11.79 1.46
CA TRP A 120 6.76 12.78 0.87
C TRP A 120 6.64 13.99 1.79
N ASP A 121 6.55 15.17 1.19
CA ASP A 121 6.35 16.42 1.90
C ASP A 121 5.33 17.27 1.11
N PRO A 122 4.15 17.56 1.68
CA PRO A 122 3.13 18.37 1.03
C PRO A 122 3.56 19.83 0.81
N GLU A 123 4.54 20.34 1.54
CA GLU A 123 5.03 21.72 1.41
C GLU A 123 5.94 21.89 0.19
N LEU A 124 6.49 20.79 -0.33
CA LEU A 124 7.35 20.83 -1.49
C LEU A 124 6.55 20.89 -2.80
N PRO A 125 7.07 21.58 -3.85
CA PRO A 125 6.41 21.63 -5.15
C PRO A 125 6.20 20.24 -5.75
N ALA A 126 4.93 19.87 -5.98
CA ALA A 126 4.50 18.55 -6.44
C ALA A 126 5.20 18.03 -7.72
N GLN A 127 5.77 18.91 -8.54
CA GLN A 127 6.35 18.53 -9.83
C GLN A 127 7.87 18.30 -9.79
N ILE A 128 8.56 18.66 -8.70
CA ILE A 128 10.04 18.74 -8.72
C ILE A 128 10.69 18.08 -7.50
N ALA A 129 9.96 17.85 -6.41
CA ALA A 129 10.60 17.66 -5.12
C ALA A 129 10.22 16.39 -4.35
N ASN A 130 9.09 15.76 -4.66
CA ASN A 130 8.73 14.48 -4.04
C ASN A 130 9.17 13.32 -4.92
N ASP A 131 9.89 12.37 -4.33
CA ASP A 131 10.39 11.19 -5.03
C ASP A 131 9.23 10.27 -5.38
N ARG A 132 9.04 10.05 -6.69
CA ARG A 132 8.17 9.00 -7.20
C ARG A 132 8.99 7.73 -7.38
N PHE A 133 8.53 6.64 -6.79
CA PHE A 133 9.12 5.33 -6.98
C PHE A 133 8.12 4.34 -7.57
N TYR A 134 8.65 3.28 -8.15
CA TYR A 134 7.90 2.25 -8.85
C TYR A 134 8.44 0.89 -8.46
N VAL A 135 7.57 -0.10 -8.40
CA VAL A 135 7.94 -1.50 -8.18
C VAL A 135 7.72 -2.30 -9.45
N HIS A 136 8.65 -3.21 -9.71
CA HIS A 136 8.47 -4.21 -10.74
C HIS A 136 7.73 -5.41 -10.15
N ILE A 137 6.51 -5.63 -10.63
CA ILE A 137 5.65 -6.75 -10.23
C ILE A 137 5.54 -7.64 -11.47
N GLU A 138 6.20 -8.81 -11.43
CA GLU A 138 6.13 -9.85 -12.48
C GLU A 138 4.97 -10.81 -12.28
#